data_AF-A0A959NBK3-F1
#
_entry.id   AF-A0A959NBK3-F1
#
_cell.length_a   1.000
_cell.length_b   1.000
_cell.length_c   1.000
_cell.angle_alpha   90.00
_cell.angle_beta   90.00
_cell.angle_gamma   90.00
#
_symmetry.space_group_name_H-M   'P 1'
#
loop_
_entity.id
_entity.type
_entity.pdbx_description
1 polymer ?
#
loop_
_entity_poly.entity_id
_entity_poly.type
_entity_poly.pdbx_seq_one_letter_code
_entity_poly.pdbx_strand_id
1 'polypeptide(L)'
;MNLLAINWANVGLQAGQLILALSLLVILHEFGHYITARWFKCRVEKFFLFFDPWFALFKKKVGDTVYGIGWLPLGGYVKIAGMIDESMDKEAMKQPPKEWEFRSKPAWQRLIVMLGGIIMNVLTAFVIYAFILMIWGEKKTPIA
;
A
#
# COMPACT_ATOMS: atom_id res chain seq x y z
N MET A 1 -45.98 4.54 1.09
CA MET A 1 -45.12 4.79 2.25
C MET A 1 -43.99 3.77 2.22
N ASN A 2 -42.87 4.06 1.55
CA ASN A 2 -41.66 3.21 1.48
C ASN A 2 -40.46 4.04 0.97
N LEU A 3 -40.27 5.26 1.51
CA LEU A 3 -39.15 6.13 1.13
C LEU A 3 -37.86 5.86 1.94
N LEU A 4 -37.86 4.87 2.84
CA LEU A 4 -36.72 4.57 3.74
C LEU A 4 -36.53 3.06 3.97
N ALA A 5 -36.80 2.21 2.97
CA ALA A 5 -36.49 0.78 3.05
C ALA A 5 -35.00 0.53 2.75
N ILE A 6 -34.10 1.15 3.53
CA ILE A 6 -32.66 0.86 3.42
C ILE A 6 -32.43 -0.53 4.02
N ASN A 7 -32.00 -1.48 3.19
CA ASN A 7 -31.58 -2.79 3.66
C ASN A 7 -30.19 -2.66 4.30
N TRP A 8 -30.16 -2.40 5.61
CA TRP A 8 -28.95 -2.22 6.39
C TRP A 8 -27.99 -3.42 6.35
N ALA A 9 -28.50 -4.64 6.13
CA ALA A 9 -27.66 -5.82 5.95
C ALA A 9 -26.87 -5.76 4.63
N ASN A 10 -27.54 -5.39 3.53
CA ASN A 10 -26.87 -5.20 2.23
C ASN A 10 -25.86 -4.04 2.27
N VAL A 11 -26.21 -2.95 2.96
CA VAL A 11 -25.29 -1.81 3.15
C VAL A 11 -24.06 -2.25 3.94
N GLY A 12 -24.23 -3.02 5.01
CA GLY A 12 -23.11 -3.57 5.79
C GLY A 12 -22.20 -4.48 4.96
N LEU A 13 -22.78 -5.35 4.12
CA LEU A 13 -22.02 -6.21 3.22
C LEU A 13 -21.23 -5.42 2.17
N GLN A 14 -21.85 -4.42 1.54
CA GLN A 14 -21.19 -3.55 0.56
C GLN A 14 -20.07 -2.72 1.20
N ALA A 15 -20.30 -2.19 2.39
CA ALA A 15 -19.27 -1.48 3.14
C ALA A 15 -18.09 -2.40 3.50
N GLY A 16 -18.38 -3.64 3.94
CA GLY A 16 -17.35 -4.64 4.20
C GLY A 16 -16.55 -5.01 2.95
N GLN A 17 -17.21 -5.21 1.81
CA GLN A 17 -16.56 -5.46 0.52
C GLN A 17 -15.66 -4.28 0.10
N LEU A 18 -16.14 -3.05 0.26
CA LEU A 18 -15.36 -1.85 -0.04
C LEU A 18 -14.11 -1.75 0.83
N ILE A 19 -14.25 -1.94 2.15
CA ILE A 19 -13.11 -1.91 3.08
C ILE A 19 -12.13 -3.01 2.70
N LEU A 20 -12.58 -4.23 2.42
CA LEU A 20 -11.71 -5.34 2.05
C LEU A 20 -10.97 -5.07 0.74
N ALA A 21 -11.66 -4.57 -0.29
CA ALA A 21 -11.07 -4.22 -1.57
C ALA A 21 -10.03 -3.09 -1.43
N LEU A 22 -10.37 -2.04 -0.68
CA LEU A 22 -9.48 -0.92 -0.41
C LEU A 22 -8.24 -1.38 0.37
N SER A 23 -8.43 -2.22 1.38
CA SER A 23 -7.35 -2.80 2.19
C SER A 23 -6.37 -3.58 1.33
N LEU A 24 -6.89 -4.45 0.44
CA LEU A 24 -6.05 -5.25 -0.45
C LEU A 24 -5.25 -4.36 -1.40
N LEU A 25 -5.89 -3.35 -2.01
CA LEU A 25 -5.25 -2.42 -2.93
C LEU A 25 -4.14 -1.63 -2.23
N VAL A 26 -4.40 -1.10 -1.03
CA VAL A 26 -3.42 -0.35 -0.25
C VAL A 26 -2.25 -1.25 0.18
N ILE A 27 -2.51 -2.46 0.69
CA ILE A 27 -1.42 -3.39 1.10
C ILE A 27 -0.49 -3.65 -0.07
N LEU A 28 -1.03 -3.94 -1.25
CA LEU A 28 -0.24 -4.23 -2.44
C LEU A 28 0.50 -2.97 -2.94
N HIS A 29 -0.13 -1.80 -2.86
CA HIS A 29 0.50 -0.52 -3.16
C HIS A 29 1.72 -0.25 -2.28
N GLU A 30 1.52 -0.28 -0.96
CA GLU A 30 2.59 -0.08 0.02
C GLU A 30 3.68 -1.15 -0.13
N PHE A 31 3.30 -2.39 -0.46
CA PHE A 31 4.25 -3.46 -0.73
C PHE A 31 5.13 -3.19 -1.96
N GLY A 32 4.60 -2.52 -2.99
CA GLY A 32 5.38 -2.05 -4.14
C GLY A 32 6.49 -1.07 -3.74
N HIS A 33 6.18 -0.08 -2.89
CA HIS A 33 7.17 0.82 -2.31
C HIS A 33 8.19 0.07 -1.46
N TYR A 34 7.73 -0.88 -0.63
CA TYR A 34 8.59 -1.70 0.22
C TYR A 34 9.61 -2.52 -0.59
N ILE A 35 9.16 -3.25 -1.62
CA ILE A 35 10.04 -4.09 -2.44
C ILE A 35 11.09 -3.23 -3.15
N THR A 36 10.65 -2.16 -3.81
CA THR A 36 11.55 -1.29 -4.58
C THR A 36 12.57 -0.61 -3.66
N ALA A 37 12.16 -0.15 -2.47
CA ALA A 37 13.07 0.40 -1.48
C ALA A 37 14.11 -0.64 -1.01
N ARG A 38 13.69 -1.86 -0.73
CA ARG A 38 14.60 -2.96 -0.33
C ARG A 38 15.54 -3.36 -1.45
N TRP A 39 15.09 -3.32 -2.71
CA TRP A 39 15.93 -3.60 -3.87
C TRP A 39 17.08 -2.59 -3.98
N PHE A 40 16.81 -1.30 -3.77
CA PHE A 40 17.86 -0.27 -3.76
C PHE A 40 18.66 -0.20 -2.45
N LYS A 41 18.50 -1.18 -1.54
CA LYS A 41 19.15 -1.21 -0.22
C LYS A 41 18.82 0.01 0.64
N CYS A 42 17.64 0.59 0.47
CA CYS A 42 17.11 1.62 1.36
C CYS A 42 16.53 0.94 2.61
N ARG A 43 16.76 1.55 3.77
CA ARG A 43 16.20 1.04 5.03
C ARG A 43 14.72 1.46 5.13
N VAL A 44 13.85 0.48 5.37
CA VAL A 44 12.43 0.73 5.67
C VAL A 44 12.22 0.58 7.16
N GLU A 45 11.81 1.65 7.82
CA GLU A 45 11.66 1.71 9.28
C GLU A 45 10.29 1.22 9.73
N LYS A 46 9.24 1.57 8.98
CA LYS A 46 7.86 1.20 9.31
C LYS A 46 7.11 0.77 8.05
N PHE A 47 6.35 -0.30 8.17
CA PHE A 47 5.38 -0.76 7.18
C PHE A 47 4.04 -0.89 7.91
N PHE A 48 3.15 0.07 7.73
CA PHE A 48 1.87 0.11 8.44
C PHE A 48 0.72 -0.04 7.46
N LEU A 49 -0.09 -1.05 7.72
CA LEU A 49 -1.40 -1.19 7.13
C LEU A 49 -2.38 -0.35 7.96
N PHE A 50 -3.12 0.57 7.35
CA PHE A 50 -4.02 1.50 8.06
C PHE A 50 -3.29 2.55 8.89
N PHE A 51 -3.90 3.74 8.97
CA PHE A 51 -3.36 4.83 9.76
C PHE A 51 -3.52 4.54 11.27
N ASP A 52 -2.49 4.90 12.04
CA ASP A 52 -2.42 4.74 13.49
C ASP A 52 -2.40 6.08 14.25
N PRO A 53 -3.38 6.99 14.08
CA PRO A 53 -3.30 8.35 14.64
C PRO A 53 -3.26 8.44 16.18
N TRP A 54 -3.42 7.33 16.91
CA TRP A 54 -3.34 7.31 18.38
C TRP A 54 -2.84 5.98 18.95
N PHE A 55 -3.32 4.87 18.39
CA PHE A 55 -2.89 3.52 18.75
C PHE A 55 -2.86 2.61 17.52
N ALA A 56 -1.99 1.60 17.55
CA ALA A 56 -1.95 0.55 16.55
C ALA A 56 -2.61 -0.71 17.14
N LEU A 57 -3.44 -1.38 16.37
CA LEU A 57 -4.07 -2.66 16.76
C LEU A 57 -3.01 -3.73 16.97
N PHE A 58 -2.03 -3.78 16.07
CA PHE A 58 -0.92 -4.71 16.16
C PHE A 58 0.38 -4.02 15.72
N LYS A 59 1.49 -4.36 16.38
CA LYS A 59 2.83 -3.95 15.97
C LYS A 59 3.81 -5.08 16.25
N LYS A 60 4.63 -5.41 15.26
CA LYS A 60 5.69 -6.42 15.37
C LYS A 60 6.92 -5.91 14.65
N LYS A 61 8.03 -5.83 15.37
CA LYS A 61 9.33 -5.49 14.77
C LYS A 61 9.95 -6.77 14.21
N VAL A 62 10.31 -6.75 12.93
CA VAL A 62 11.03 -7.83 12.26
C VAL A 62 12.28 -7.23 11.62
N GLY A 63 13.44 -7.49 12.22
CA GLY A 63 14.70 -6.87 11.82
C GLY A 63 14.68 -5.35 11.96
N ASP A 64 14.84 -4.65 10.84
CA ASP A 64 14.85 -3.18 10.77
C ASP A 64 13.48 -2.55 10.55
N THR A 65 12.47 -3.34 10.20
CA THR A 65 11.14 -2.85 9.83
C THR A 65 10.12 -3.17 10.91
N VAL A 66 9.38 -2.15 11.34
CA VAL A 66 8.23 -2.31 12.22
C VAL A 66 6.99 -2.51 11.36
N TYR A 67 6.45 -3.73 11.38
CA TYR A 67 5.18 -4.05 10.74
C TYR A 67 4.05 -3.74 11.71
N GLY A 68 3.03 -3.03 11.27
CA GLY A 68 1.91 -2.65 12.10
C GLY A 68 0.58 -2.64 11.37
N ILE A 69 -0.49 -2.69 12.14
CA ILE A 69 -1.85 -2.49 11.66
C ILE A 69 -2.48 -1.36 12.49
N GLY A 70 -2.78 -0.24 11.86
CA GLY A 70 -3.56 0.86 12.41
C GLY A 70 -5.05 0.52 12.49
N TRP A 71 -5.82 1.36 13.18
CA TRP A 71 -7.27 1.14 13.33
C TRP A 71 -8.09 1.85 12.24
N LEU A 72 -7.50 2.82 11.53
CA LEU A 72 -8.20 3.67 10.57
C LEU A 72 -7.97 3.19 9.13
N PRO A 73 -8.98 2.58 8.47
CA PRO A 73 -8.81 1.91 7.18
C PRO A 73 -8.71 2.84 5.95
N LEU A 74 -8.30 4.09 6.16
CA LEU A 74 -8.25 5.13 5.11
C LEU A 74 -6.94 5.13 4.31
N GLY A 75 -6.03 4.18 4.52
CA GLY A 75 -4.77 4.11 3.79
C GLY A 75 -3.75 3.20 4.46
N GLY A 76 -2.48 3.44 4.18
CA GLY A 76 -1.33 2.74 4.72
C GLY A 76 -0.11 3.60 4.45
N TYR A 77 1.01 3.30 5.10
CA TYR A 77 2.23 4.05 4.83
C TYR A 77 3.48 3.20 5.04
N VAL A 78 4.48 3.47 4.21
CA VAL A 78 5.83 2.90 4.32
C VAL A 78 6.83 4.00 4.63
N LYS A 79 7.32 4.01 5.87
CA LYS A 79 8.36 4.96 6.28
C LYS A 79 9.72 4.47 5.82
N ILE A 80 10.25 5.11 4.76
CA ILE A 80 11.57 4.85 4.22
C ILE A 80 12.56 5.85 4.83
N ALA A 81 13.69 5.36 5.35
CA ALA A 81 14.70 6.20 5.98
C ALA A 81 15.26 7.25 5.01
N GLY A 82 15.23 8.52 5.41
CA GLY A 82 15.72 9.65 4.61
C GLY A 82 14.81 10.10 3.47
N MET A 83 13.59 9.56 3.36
CA MET A 83 12.53 10.14 2.54
C MET A 83 11.85 11.25 3.36
N ILE A 84 11.68 12.43 2.77
CA ILE A 84 10.84 13.48 3.36
C ILE A 84 9.41 13.01 3.15
N ASP A 85 8.83 12.40 4.16
CA ASP A 85 7.43 12.01 4.15
C ASP A 85 6.78 12.44 5.47
N GLU A 86 5.44 12.52 5.47
CA GLU A 86 4.55 13.26 6.38
C GLU A 86 4.91 13.24 7.88
N SER A 87 5.63 12.22 8.37
CA SER A 87 6.31 12.27 9.67
C SER A 87 7.62 13.06 9.56
N MET A 88 7.55 14.37 9.71
CA MET A 88 8.71 15.27 9.75
C MET A 88 9.72 14.91 10.86
N ASP A 89 10.61 13.95 10.62
CA ASP A 89 11.80 13.73 11.43
C ASP A 89 12.87 14.76 11.06
N LYS A 90 12.62 16.02 11.47
CA LYS A 90 13.56 17.14 11.35
C LYS A 90 14.91 16.85 12.01
N GLU A 91 14.97 15.88 12.93
CA GLU A 91 16.21 15.46 13.60
C GLU A 91 17.06 14.53 12.74
N ALA A 92 16.46 13.64 11.95
CA ALA A 92 17.18 12.76 11.02
C ALA A 92 17.87 13.55 9.88
N MET A 93 17.30 14.71 9.53
CA MET A 93 17.87 15.61 8.52
C MET A 93 19.13 16.35 8.96
N LYS A 94 19.40 16.46 10.27
CA LYS A 94 20.58 17.15 10.80
C LYS A 94 21.86 16.33 10.72
N GLN A 95 21.75 15.01 10.57
CA GLN A 95 22.91 14.14 10.40
C GLN A 95 23.35 14.08 8.93
N PRO A 96 24.65 13.85 8.65
CA PRO A 96 25.13 13.65 7.28
C PRO A 96 24.37 12.49 6.61
N PRO A 97 24.09 12.60 5.29
CA PRO A 97 23.39 11.56 4.54
C PRO A 97 24.12 10.22 4.66
N LYS A 98 23.43 9.21 5.18
CA LYS A 98 23.98 7.84 5.29
C LYS A 98 23.69 7.08 4.00
N GLU A 99 24.58 6.20 3.58
CA GLU A 99 24.45 5.50 2.28
C GLU A 99 23.18 4.66 2.09
N TRP A 100 22.56 4.25 3.20
CA TRP A 100 21.30 3.47 3.25
C TRP A 100 20.04 4.34 3.32
N GLU A 101 20.20 5.66 3.28
CA GLU A 101 19.09 6.62 3.24
C GLU A 101 18.68 6.92 1.79
N PHE A 102 17.38 7.14 1.60
CA PHE A 102 16.77 7.49 0.33
C PHE A 102 17.41 8.74 -0.31
N ARG A 103 17.73 9.76 0.51
CA ARG A 103 18.39 11.00 0.08
C ARG A 103 19.83 10.83 -0.43
N SER A 104 20.44 9.66 -0.23
CA SER A 104 21.80 9.36 -0.70
C SER A 104 21.80 8.61 -2.04
N LYS A 105 20.64 8.14 -2.51
CA LYS A 105 20.51 7.44 -3.79
C LYS A 105 20.36 8.40 -4.97
N PRO A 106 20.78 8.03 -6.19
CA PRO A 106 20.53 8.86 -7.38
C PRO A 106 19.03 9.04 -7.66
N ALA A 107 18.67 10.15 -8.30
CA ALA A 107 17.27 10.56 -8.49
C ALA A 107 16.41 9.52 -9.22
N TRP A 108 16.97 8.79 -10.18
CA TRP A 108 16.24 7.74 -10.92
C TRP A 108 15.85 6.55 -10.02
N GLN A 109 16.66 6.19 -9.02
CA GLN A 109 16.31 5.14 -8.05
C GLN A 109 15.17 5.63 -7.14
N ARG A 110 15.23 6.89 -6.72
CA ARG A 110 14.16 7.53 -5.94
C ARG A 110 12.85 7.52 -6.71
N LEU A 111 12.89 7.85 -8.00
CA LEU A 111 11.73 7.82 -8.87
C LEU A 111 11.11 6.42 -8.95
N ILE A 112 11.93 5.37 -9.13
CA ILE A 112 11.42 3.98 -9.17
C ILE A 112 10.75 3.60 -7.85
N VAL A 113 11.32 3.99 -6.71
CA VAL A 113 10.71 3.73 -5.39
C VAL A 113 9.40 4.49 -5.24
N MET A 114 9.33 5.75 -5.64
CA MET A 114 8.09 6.55 -5.61
C MET A 114 7.03 6.05 -6.59
N LEU A 115 7.42 5.43 -7.70
CA LEU A 115 6.48 4.81 -8.64
C LEU A 115 6.13 3.36 -8.25
N GLY A 116 6.87 2.76 -7.32
CA GLY A 116 6.76 1.35 -6.95
C GLY A 116 5.34 0.93 -6.57
N GLY A 117 4.64 1.74 -5.78
CA GLY A 117 3.26 1.44 -5.40
C GLY A 117 2.27 1.51 -6.56
N ILE A 118 2.38 2.54 -7.43
CA ILE A 118 1.51 2.67 -8.61
C ILE A 118 1.75 1.51 -9.57
N ILE A 119 3.02 1.17 -9.84
CA ILE A 119 3.38 0.05 -10.71
C ILE A 119 2.82 -1.26 -10.14
N MET A 120 2.92 -1.47 -8.83
CA MET A 120 2.39 -2.68 -8.20
C MET A 120 0.86 -2.76 -8.31
N ASN A 121 0.15 -1.64 -8.21
CA ASN A 121 -1.31 -1.62 -8.42
C ASN A 121 -1.69 -1.93 -9.88
N VAL A 122 -0.95 -1.38 -10.85
CA VAL A 122 -1.16 -1.70 -12.27
C VAL A 122 -0.94 -3.20 -12.52
N LEU A 123 0.15 -3.76 -12.00
CA LEU A 123 0.43 -5.20 -12.09
C LEU A 123 -0.67 -6.03 -11.42
N THR A 124 -1.11 -5.61 -10.23
CA THR A 124 -2.22 -6.26 -9.51
C THR A 124 -3.49 -6.26 -10.35
N ALA A 125 -3.83 -5.14 -11.00
CA ALA A 125 -4.98 -5.05 -11.88
C ALA A 125 -4.86 -6.05 -13.06
N PHE A 126 -3.71 -6.10 -13.73
CA PHE A 126 -3.47 -7.08 -14.81
C PHE A 126 -3.70 -8.52 -14.33
N VAL A 127 -3.17 -8.86 -13.15
CA VAL A 127 -3.32 -10.21 -12.56
C VAL A 127 -4.79 -10.50 -12.24
N ILE A 128 -5.50 -9.58 -11.58
CA ILE A 128 -6.92 -9.75 -11.25
C ILE A 128 -7.75 -9.94 -12.52
N TYR A 129 -7.59 -9.08 -13.53
CA TYR A 129 -8.33 -9.20 -14.79
C TYR A 129 -7.99 -10.47 -15.56
N ALA A 130 -6.73 -10.90 -15.56
CA ALA A 130 -6.34 -12.18 -16.16
C ALA A 130 -7.06 -13.36 -15.49
N PHE A 131 -7.10 -13.41 -14.15
CA PHE A 131 -7.85 -14.45 -13.43
C PHE A 131 -9.35 -14.40 -13.70
N ILE A 132 -9.93 -13.21 -13.79
CA ILE A 132 -11.36 -13.06 -14.13
C ILE A 132 -11.64 -13.65 -15.51
N LEU A 133 -10.81 -13.32 -16.51
CA LEU A 133 -10.95 -13.85 -17.86
C LEU A 133 -10.70 -15.37 -17.94
N MET A 134 -9.80 -15.92 -17.13
CA MET A 134 -9.53 -17.37 -17.13
C MET A 134 -10.67 -18.18 -16.50
N ILE A 135 -11.33 -17.66 -15.46
CA ILE A 135 -12.35 -18.40 -14.70
C ILE A 135 -13.76 -18.12 -15.25
N TRP A 136 -14.06 -16.87 -15.63
CA TRP A 136 -15.38 -16.44 -16.08
C TRP A 136 -15.41 -15.94 -17.53
N GLY A 137 -14.29 -15.98 -18.25
CA GLY A 137 -14.24 -15.53 -19.64
C GLY A 137 -15.02 -16.46 -20.57
N GLU A 138 -15.98 -15.90 -21.30
CA GLU A 138 -16.67 -16.60 -22.36
C GLU A 138 -15.80 -16.64 -23.63
N LYS A 139 -15.65 -17.83 -24.22
CA LYS A 139 -14.98 -17.99 -25.52
C LYS A 139 -15.91 -17.49 -26.62
N LYS A 140 -15.76 -16.22 -27.02
CA LYS A 140 -16.39 -15.71 -28.24
C LYS A 140 -15.50 -16.07 -29.43
N THR A 141 -15.83 -17.15 -30.14
CA THR A 141 -15.24 -17.42 -31.45
C THR A 141 -15.78 -16.39 -32.45
N PRO A 142 -14.94 -15.84 -33.35
CA PRO A 142 -15.47 -15.01 -34.43
C PRO A 142 -16.44 -15.87 -35.24
N ILE A 143 -17.68 -15.41 -35.35
CA ILE A 143 -18.69 -16.03 -36.21
C ILE A 143 -18.22 -15.73 -37.64
N ALA A 144 -17.87 -16.78 -38.38
CA ALA A 144 -17.51 -16.71 -39.79
C ALA A 144 -18.74 -16.36 -40.64
#